data_AF-A0A917C9I0-F1
#
_entry.id   AF-A0A917C9I0-F1
#
_cell.length_a   1.000
_cell.length_b   1.000
_cell.length_c   1.000
_cell.angle_alpha   90.00
_cell.angle_beta   90.00
_cell.angle_gamma   90.00
#
_symmetry.space_group_name_H-M   'P 1'
#
loop_
_entity.id
_entity.type
_entity.pdbx_description
1 polymer ?
#
loop_
_entity_poly.entity_id
_entity_poly.type
_entity_poly.pdbx_seq_one_letter_code
_entity_poly.pdbx_strand_id
1 'polypeptide(L)'
;MSDATLDIPLPLAGSNVDLAVLVSALVARSPYRSALTPLLHDITRIALANVQLRAALADIALRSDFSRTNTLRRCDLGAAAAPITAFLEQVYFSSPGFLKSVGEWPVGGARG
;
A
#
# COMPACT_ATOMS: atom_id res chain seq x y z
N MET A 1 -22.68 -35.76 -21.29
CA MET A 1 -21.81 -36.29 -20.22
C MET A 1 -20.48 -35.56 -20.40
N SER A 2 -20.38 -34.39 -19.79
CA SER A 2 -19.59 -34.16 -18.54
C SER A 2 -18.10 -34.01 -18.92
N ASP A 3 -17.38 -32.96 -18.59
CA ASP A 3 -17.63 -31.76 -17.81
C ASP A 3 -16.51 -30.82 -18.22
N ALA A 4 -16.77 -29.89 -19.16
CA ALA A 4 -15.82 -28.85 -19.50
C ALA A 4 -16.06 -27.70 -18.51
N THR A 5 -15.69 -27.94 -17.24
CA THR A 5 -15.52 -26.88 -16.26
C THR A 5 -14.35 -26.02 -16.76
N LEU A 6 -14.68 -25.07 -17.64
CA LEU A 6 -13.93 -23.85 -17.84
C LEU A 6 -13.84 -23.24 -16.45
N ASP A 7 -12.69 -23.48 -15.82
CA ASP A 7 -12.29 -22.93 -14.54
C ASP A 7 -12.46 -21.41 -14.64
N ILE A 8 -13.59 -20.96 -14.11
CA ILE A 8 -13.96 -19.55 -14.01
C ILE A 8 -12.78 -18.92 -13.28
N PRO A 9 -12.14 -17.86 -13.79
CA PRO A 9 -11.09 -17.22 -13.03
C PRO A 9 -11.73 -16.73 -11.74
N LEU A 10 -11.41 -17.42 -10.63
CA LEU A 10 -11.55 -16.88 -9.29
C LEU A 10 -11.08 -15.44 -9.38
N PRO A 11 -11.90 -14.44 -8.99
CA PRO A 11 -11.45 -13.06 -9.01
C PRO A 11 -10.25 -13.00 -8.09
N LEU A 12 -9.06 -12.99 -8.69
CA LEU A 12 -7.78 -12.82 -8.02
C LEU A 12 -7.93 -11.52 -7.27
N ALA A 13 -8.05 -11.63 -5.95
CA ALA A 13 -8.17 -10.57 -4.97
C ALA A 13 -7.67 -9.20 -5.49
N GLY A 14 -8.60 -8.35 -5.95
CA GLY A 14 -8.33 -7.03 -6.51
C GLY A 14 -7.36 -7.01 -7.70
N SER A 15 -7.76 -6.42 -8.82
CA SER A 15 -6.79 -6.10 -9.86
C SER A 15 -5.64 -5.26 -9.28
N ASN A 16 -4.42 -5.29 -9.85
CA ASN A 16 -3.33 -4.41 -9.39
C ASN A 16 -3.75 -2.92 -9.36
N VAL A 17 -4.74 -2.56 -10.19
CA VAL A 17 -5.40 -1.24 -10.17
C VAL A 17 -6.19 -1.03 -8.87
N ASP A 18 -7.00 -2.01 -8.45
CA ASP A 18 -7.74 -1.94 -7.17
C ASP A 18 -6.81 -1.84 -5.97
N LEU A 19 -5.68 -2.58 -5.99
CA LEU A 19 -4.67 -2.50 -4.94
C LEU A 19 -3.96 -1.13 -4.91
N ALA A 20 -3.73 -0.52 -6.06
CA ALA A 20 -3.18 0.84 -6.13
C ALA A 20 -4.16 1.89 -5.57
N VAL A 21 -5.45 1.76 -5.86
CA VAL A 21 -6.50 2.62 -5.28
C VAL A 21 -6.59 2.41 -3.77
N LEU A 22 -6.48 1.16 -3.30
CA LEU A 22 -6.44 0.85 -1.87
C LEU A 22 -5.22 1.49 -1.18
N VAL A 23 -4.03 1.43 -1.78
CA VAL A 23 -2.83 2.11 -1.25
C VAL A 23 -3.04 3.62 -1.15
N SER A 24 -3.68 4.24 -2.16
CA SER A 24 -4.05 5.66 -2.10
C SER A 24 -4.98 5.98 -0.94
N ALA A 25 -6.02 5.15 -0.73
CA ALA A 25 -6.95 5.31 0.39
C ALA A 25 -6.26 5.14 1.75
N LEU A 26 -5.29 4.23 1.87
CA LEU A 26 -4.48 4.04 3.07
C LEU A 26 -3.59 5.25 3.36
N VAL A 27 -2.90 5.77 2.33
CA VAL A 27 -2.07 6.98 2.46
C VAL A 27 -2.91 8.19 2.86
N ALA A 28 -4.10 8.37 2.27
CA ALA A 28 -5.00 9.48 2.60
C ALA A 28 -5.46 9.46 4.07
N ARG A 29 -5.59 8.27 4.67
CA ARG A 29 -5.97 8.08 6.08
C ARG A 29 -4.78 8.08 7.04
N SER A 30 -3.56 8.02 6.54
CA SER A 30 -2.34 8.05 7.36
C SER A 30 -2.14 9.43 8.00
N PRO A 31 -1.63 9.51 9.25
CA PRO A 31 -1.23 10.79 9.84
C PRO A 31 -0.15 11.50 9.00
N TYR A 32 0.63 10.74 8.22
CA TYR A 32 1.74 11.24 7.38
C TYR A 32 1.33 11.58 5.94
N ARG A 33 0.02 11.67 5.66
CA ARG A 33 -0.53 11.85 4.30
C ARG A 33 0.16 12.97 3.50
N SER A 34 0.50 14.11 4.11
CA SER A 34 1.12 15.24 3.42
C SER A 34 2.50 14.92 2.85
N ALA A 35 3.30 14.13 3.57
CA ALA A 35 4.64 13.72 3.16
C ALA A 35 4.61 12.47 2.27
N LEU A 36 3.61 11.59 2.44
CA LEU A 36 3.49 10.34 1.69
C LEU A 36 2.79 10.51 0.32
N THR A 37 1.88 11.48 0.18
CA THR A 37 1.16 11.74 -1.08
C THR A 37 2.09 11.92 -2.29
N PRO A 38 3.17 12.73 -2.25
CA PRO A 38 4.08 12.85 -3.39
C PRO A 38 4.85 11.56 -3.71
N LEU A 39 4.98 10.65 -2.73
CA LEU A 39 5.66 9.36 -2.88
C LEU A 39 4.69 8.23 -3.25
N LEU A 40 3.41 8.52 -3.49
CA LEU A 40 2.37 7.51 -3.66
C LEU A 40 2.69 6.50 -4.76
N HIS A 41 3.28 6.97 -5.87
CA HIS A 41 3.70 6.09 -6.96
C HIS A 41 4.75 5.07 -6.51
N ASP A 42 5.79 5.51 -5.79
CA ASP A 42 6.83 4.62 -5.29
C ASP A 42 6.34 3.70 -4.17
N ILE A 43 5.51 4.22 -3.26
CA ILE A 43 4.84 3.43 -2.21
C ILE A 43 4.05 2.29 -2.84
N THR A 44 3.26 2.60 -3.88
CA THR A 44 2.44 1.61 -4.60
C THR A 44 3.34 0.58 -5.28
N ARG A 45 4.39 1.02 -5.99
CA ARG A 45 5.35 0.13 -6.65
C ARG A 45 6.03 -0.83 -5.67
N ILE A 46 6.48 -0.33 -4.53
CA ILE A 46 7.14 -1.14 -3.49
C ILE A 46 6.13 -2.11 -2.85
N ALA A 47 4.92 -1.65 -2.55
CA ALA A 47 3.88 -2.47 -1.94
C ALA A 47 3.45 -3.63 -2.85
N LEU A 48 3.34 -3.41 -4.16
CA LEU A 48 3.00 -4.46 -5.14
C LEU A 48 4.17 -5.42 -5.43
N ALA A 49 5.41 -4.93 -5.34
CA ALA A 49 6.61 -5.76 -5.51
C ALA A 49 6.85 -6.67 -4.30
N ASN A 50 6.47 -6.24 -3.10
CA ASN A 50 6.63 -7.04 -1.89
C ASN A 50 5.46 -8.03 -1.70
N VAL A 51 5.75 -9.33 -1.75
CA VAL A 51 4.74 -10.40 -1.65
C VAL A 51 3.94 -10.34 -0.34
N GLN A 52 4.58 -9.98 0.78
CA GLN A 52 3.90 -9.89 2.08
C GLN A 52 2.95 -8.70 2.13
N LEU A 53 3.38 -7.53 1.65
CA LEU A 53 2.52 -6.35 1.57
C LEU A 53 1.39 -6.56 0.58
N ARG A 54 1.66 -7.16 -0.58
CA ARG A 54 0.64 -7.49 -1.57
C ARG A 54 -0.40 -8.46 -1.01
N ALA A 55 0.02 -9.48 -0.27
CA ALA A 55 -0.91 -10.41 0.40
C ALA A 55 -1.76 -9.70 1.47
N ALA A 56 -1.15 -8.82 2.27
CA ALA A 56 -1.87 -8.03 3.27
C ALA A 56 -2.89 -7.06 2.63
N LEU A 57 -2.53 -6.41 1.52
CA LEU A 57 -3.44 -5.55 0.76
C LEU A 57 -4.59 -6.34 0.14
N ALA A 58 -4.31 -7.53 -0.41
CA ALA A 58 -5.33 -8.42 -0.94
C ALA A 58 -6.32 -8.89 0.14
N ASP A 59 -5.82 -9.23 1.35
CA ASP A 59 -6.69 -9.59 2.49
C ASP A 59 -7.59 -8.43 2.89
N ILE A 60 -7.04 -7.20 2.98
CA ILE A 60 -7.84 -6.01 3.29
C ILE A 60 -8.89 -5.74 2.20
N ALA A 61 -8.50 -5.82 0.93
CA ALA A 61 -9.41 -5.61 -0.20
C ALA A 61 -10.58 -6.60 -0.14
N LEU A 62 -10.31 -7.86 0.19
CA LEU A 62 -11.33 -8.90 0.35
C LEU A 62 -12.24 -8.61 1.55
N ARG A 63 -11.66 -8.27 2.71
CA ARG A 63 -12.41 -8.03 3.96
C ARG A 63 -13.28 -6.79 3.94
N SER A 64 -12.81 -5.72 3.31
CA SER A 64 -13.57 -4.48 3.13
C SER A 64 -14.49 -4.52 1.92
N ASP A 65 -14.41 -5.57 1.09
CA ASP A 65 -15.07 -5.63 -0.21
C ASP A 65 -14.77 -4.36 -1.04
N PHE A 66 -13.50 -3.93 -0.99
CA PHE A 66 -13.07 -2.62 -1.47
C PHE A 66 -13.31 -2.45 -2.97
N SER A 67 -13.09 -3.51 -3.74
CA SER A 67 -13.31 -3.50 -5.20
C SER A 67 -14.75 -3.15 -5.56
N ARG A 68 -15.73 -3.43 -4.69
CA ARG A 68 -17.14 -3.10 -4.92
C ARG A 68 -17.57 -1.82 -4.23
N THR A 69 -17.09 -1.57 -3.01
CA THR A 69 -17.59 -0.49 -2.16
C THR A 69 -16.75 0.78 -2.20
N ASN A 70 -15.49 0.71 -2.68
CA ASN A 70 -14.47 1.76 -2.57
C ASN A 70 -14.37 2.38 -1.16
N THR A 71 -14.80 1.63 -0.15
CA THR A 71 -14.93 2.13 1.21
C THR A 71 -14.00 1.34 2.10
N LEU A 72 -13.10 2.04 2.79
CA LEU A 72 -12.19 1.44 3.75
C LEU A 72 -12.64 1.85 5.17
N ARG A 73 -12.97 0.90 6.05
CA ARG A 73 -13.26 1.19 7.46
C ARG A 73 -12.10 0.75 8.35
N ARG A 74 -12.06 1.28 9.58
CA ARG A 74 -10.97 0.98 10.53
C ARG A 74 -11.00 -0.50 10.96
N CYS A 75 -12.19 -1.08 11.07
CA CYS A 75 -12.40 -2.49 11.38
C CYS A 75 -11.88 -3.44 10.29
N ASP A 76 -11.83 -2.98 9.03
CA ASP A 76 -11.49 -3.84 7.90
C ASP A 76 -9.97 -4.08 7.79
N LEU A 77 -9.17 -3.18 8.36
CA LEU A 77 -7.72 -3.32 8.41
C LEU A 77 -7.27 -4.51 9.27
N GLY A 78 -8.07 -4.93 10.25
CA GLY A 78 -7.82 -6.13 11.06
C GLY A 78 -6.38 -6.26 11.57
N ALA A 79 -5.82 -7.47 11.45
CA ALA A 79 -4.44 -7.77 11.82
C ALA A 79 -3.40 -7.19 10.84
N ALA A 80 -3.81 -6.87 9.60
CA ALA A 80 -2.96 -6.26 8.59
C ALA A 80 -2.70 -4.76 8.84
N ALA A 81 -3.40 -4.14 9.81
CA ALA A 81 -3.20 -2.76 10.20
C ALA A 81 -1.76 -2.46 10.64
N ALA A 82 -1.20 -3.32 11.49
CA ALA A 82 0.13 -3.12 12.07
C ALA A 82 1.25 -3.14 11.01
N PRO A 83 1.39 -4.16 10.14
CA PRO A 83 2.44 -4.18 9.12
C PRO A 83 2.31 -3.05 8.10
N ILE A 84 1.09 -2.65 7.73
CA ILE A 84 0.88 -1.52 6.82
C ILE A 84 1.25 -0.20 7.48
N THR A 85 0.88 -0.01 8.74
CA THR A 85 1.24 1.20 9.48
C THR A 85 2.76 1.32 9.62
N ALA A 86 3.42 0.23 10.02
CA ALA A 86 4.88 0.18 10.12
C ALA A 86 5.57 0.44 8.78
N PHE A 87 5.03 -0.06 7.67
CA PHE A 87 5.54 0.23 6.33
C PHE A 87 5.42 1.72 5.98
N LEU A 88 4.25 2.34 6.22
CA LEU A 88 4.04 3.75 5.95
C LEU A 88 4.92 4.65 6.85
N GLU A 89 5.12 4.25 8.09
CA GLU A 89 6.06 4.88 9.02
C GLU A 89 7.50 4.79 8.51
N GLN A 90 7.95 3.61 8.08
CA GLN A 90 9.28 3.42 7.54
C GLN A 90 9.53 4.29 6.30
N VAL A 91 8.54 4.37 5.39
CA VAL A 91 8.64 5.26 4.22
C VAL A 91 8.67 6.72 4.64
N TYR A 92 7.85 7.12 5.61
CA TYR A 92 7.83 8.48 6.13
C TYR A 92 9.18 8.87 6.75
N PHE A 93 9.74 8.03 7.62
CA PHE A 93 11.04 8.27 8.26
C PHE A 93 12.21 8.22 7.27
N SER A 94 12.06 7.51 6.16
CA SER A 94 13.04 7.51 5.06
C SER A 94 12.78 8.62 4.04
N SER A 95 11.74 9.43 4.21
CA SER A 95 11.36 10.44 3.22
C SER A 95 12.33 11.63 3.23
N PRO A 96 12.66 12.22 2.07
CA PRO A 96 13.54 13.38 2.01
C PRO A 96 13.06 14.58 2.85
N GLY A 97 11.74 14.74 2.99
CA GLY A 97 11.15 15.79 3.81
C GLY A 97 11.42 15.58 5.31
N PHE A 98 11.29 14.34 5.80
CA PHE A 98 11.61 14.01 7.19
C PHE A 98 13.12 14.10 7.45
N LEU A 99 13.95 13.52 6.57
CA LEU A 99 15.41 13.55 6.70
C LEU A 99 15.95 14.99 6.73
N LYS A 100 15.37 15.90 5.91
CA LYS A 100 15.68 17.33 5.95
C LYS A 100 15.24 17.98 7.28
N SER A 101 14.15 17.53 7.89
CA SER A 101 13.64 18.05 9.17
C SER A 101 14.47 17.65 10.38
N VAL A 102 15.09 16.47 10.36
CA VAL A 102 15.94 15.98 11.48
C VAL A 102 17.40 16.42 11.34
N GLY A 103 17.73 17.21 10.33
CA GLY A 103 19.10 17.70 10.08
C GLY A 103 20.02 16.67 9.43
N GLU A 104 19.52 15.47 9.10
CA GLU A 104 20.28 14.39 8.48
C GLU A 104 20.13 14.43 6.95
N TRP A 105 20.66 15.50 6.35
CA TRP A 105 21.13 15.46 4.96
C TRP A 105 22.45 16.25 4.91
N PRO A 106 23.57 15.57 4.61
CA PRO A 106 23.88 15.33 3.20
C PRO A 106 24.47 13.95 2.90
N VAL A 107 23.91 13.24 1.92
CA VAL A 107 24.66 12.18 1.20
C VAL A 107 24.76 12.58 -0.27
N GLY A 108 25.61 13.58 -0.51
CA GLY A 108 25.82 14.15 -1.83
C GLY A 108 26.74 15.37 -1.79
N GLY A 109 27.73 15.38 -0.88
CA GLY A 109 28.88 16.22 -1.07
C GLY A 109 29.55 15.82 -2.38
N ALA A 110 29.87 16.81 -3.20
CA ALA A 110 30.64 16.66 -4.43
C ALA A 110 31.81 15.68 -4.20
N ARG A 111 31.83 14.59 -4.96
CA ARG A 111 33.05 13.80 -5.15
C ARG A 111 33.71 14.35 -6.40
N GLY A 112 34.85 15.01 -6.21
CA GLY A 112 35.97 15.13 -7.16
C GLY A 112 35.65 15.71 -8.53
#